data_AF-A0A537HPQ7-F1
#
_entry.id   AF-A0A537HPQ7-F1
#
_cell.length_a   1.000
_cell.length_b   1.000
_cell.length_c   1.000
_cell.angle_alpha   90.00
_cell.angle_beta   90.00
_cell.angle_gamma   90.00
#
_symmetry.space_group_name_H-M   'P 1'
#
loop_
_entity.id
_entity.type
_entity.pdbx_description
1 polymer ?
#
loop_
_entity_poly.entity_id
_entity_poly.type
_entity_poly.pdbx_seq_one_letter_code
_entity_poly.pdbx_strand_id
1 'polypeptide(L)'
;MSKMSDQRSGWHERLHASPSRMEQELAFKLQEDGIHYQTQVEIPVTTADFYFPLDTRPLLVFVDGRVHLEKSQMLKDEELRSLLRKRGYRVLELSYNSYSDKKRDELHEEIRSGLARLAS
;
A
#
# COMPACT_ATOMS: atom_id res chain seq x y z
N MET A 1 26.71 18.80 -13.06
CA MET A 1 25.73 18.41 -12.03
C MET A 1 24.53 17.82 -12.76
N SER A 2 24.46 16.50 -12.87
CA SER A 2 23.46 15.81 -13.69
C SER A 2 22.13 15.68 -12.96
N LYS A 3 21.06 15.94 -13.71
CA LYS A 3 19.65 15.82 -13.37
C LYS A 3 19.33 14.54 -12.60
N MET A 4 18.70 14.71 -11.44
CA MET A 4 18.07 13.66 -10.65
C MET A 4 16.55 13.90 -10.66
N SER A 5 15.95 13.89 -11.85
CA SER A 5 14.51 14.19 -12.04
C SER A 5 13.74 13.11 -12.81
N ASP A 6 14.41 12.10 -13.36
CA ASP A 6 13.75 11.10 -14.21
C ASP A 6 13.16 9.90 -13.43
N GLN A 7 13.48 9.73 -12.15
CA GLN A 7 12.84 8.70 -11.30
C GLN A 7 11.50 9.14 -10.71
N ARG A 8 11.23 10.45 -10.62
CA ARG A 8 9.97 10.99 -10.09
C ARG A 8 8.77 10.80 -11.01
N SER A 9 8.98 10.59 -12.31
CA SER A 9 7.92 10.71 -13.31
C SER A 9 7.20 9.39 -13.61
N GLY A 10 7.79 8.25 -13.28
CA GLY A 10 7.27 6.94 -13.72
C GLY A 10 6.18 6.33 -12.85
N TRP A 11 5.91 6.85 -11.65
CA TRP A 11 4.85 6.30 -10.77
C TRP A 11 3.48 6.88 -11.08
N HIS A 12 3.42 8.14 -11.52
CA HIS A 12 2.16 8.81 -11.88
C HIS A 12 1.50 8.17 -13.12
N GLU A 13 2.29 7.57 -14.02
CA GLU A 13 1.81 6.83 -15.20
C GLU A 13 1.32 5.41 -14.86
N ARG A 14 1.69 4.86 -13.68
CA ARG A 14 1.30 3.50 -13.24
C ARG A 14 -0.01 3.46 -12.45
N LEU A 15 -0.62 4.62 -12.21
CA LEU A 15 -1.82 4.75 -11.39
C LEU A 15 -3.04 4.88 -12.31
N HIS A 16 -3.76 3.78 -12.47
CA HIS A 16 -5.03 3.70 -13.20
C HIS A 16 -6.19 4.41 -12.48
N ALA A 17 -6.07 4.70 -11.18
CA ALA A 17 -7.02 5.49 -10.39
C ALA A 17 -6.29 6.64 -9.67
N SER A 18 -6.95 7.79 -9.51
CA SER A 18 -6.38 8.97 -8.81
C SER A 18 -6.03 8.62 -7.35
N PRO A 19 -4.75 8.38 -7.01
CA PRO A 19 -4.39 7.93 -5.67
C PRO A 19 -4.60 9.06 -4.66
N SER A 20 -4.91 8.69 -3.42
CA SER A 20 -5.02 9.66 -2.35
C SER A 20 -3.68 10.36 -2.09
N ARG A 21 -3.70 11.57 -1.54
CA ARG A 21 -2.46 12.25 -1.09
C ARG A 21 -1.63 11.37 -0.15
N MET A 22 -2.30 10.53 0.66
CA MET A 22 -1.62 9.62 1.57
C MET A 22 -0.84 8.55 0.81
N GLU A 23 -1.44 7.89 -0.18
CA GLU A 23 -0.77 6.91 -1.03
C GLU A 23 0.42 7.52 -1.78
N GLN A 24 0.26 8.71 -2.35
CA GLN A 24 1.35 9.38 -3.08
C GLN A 24 2.57 9.65 -2.18
N GLU A 25 2.31 10.17 -0.98
CA GLU A 25 3.37 10.49 -0.02
C GLU A 25 4.03 9.23 0.56
N LEU A 26 3.26 8.17 0.79
CA LEU A 26 3.81 6.86 1.16
C LEU A 26 4.66 6.27 0.04
N ALA A 27 4.20 6.34 -1.20
CA ALA A 27 4.93 5.86 -2.38
C ALA A 27 6.28 6.57 -2.52
N PHE A 28 6.31 7.90 -2.30
CA PHE A 28 7.53 8.69 -2.33
C PHE A 28 8.52 8.25 -1.25
N LYS A 29 8.07 8.10 0.00
CA LYS A 29 8.95 7.65 1.10
C LYS A 29 9.51 6.25 0.89
N LEU A 30 8.68 5.31 0.43
CA LEU A 30 9.13 3.96 0.11
C LEU A 30 10.22 3.95 -0.98
N GLN A 31 10.13 4.85 -1.98
CA GLN A 31 11.17 5.02 -2.99
C GLN A 31 12.45 5.62 -2.43
N GLU A 32 12.36 6.63 -1.56
CA GLU A 32 13.53 7.21 -0.89
C GLU A 32 14.29 6.15 -0.06
N ASP A 33 13.56 5.23 0.56
CA ASP A 33 14.12 4.10 1.30
C ASP A 33 14.61 2.94 0.41
N GLY A 34 14.48 3.05 -0.92
CA GLY A 34 14.90 2.02 -1.89
C GLY A 34 14.06 0.75 -1.86
N ILE A 35 12.85 0.82 -1.28
CA ILE A 35 11.94 -0.33 -1.15
C ILE A 35 11.23 -0.55 -2.48
N HIS A 36 11.31 -1.77 -3.00
CA HIS A 36 10.69 -2.13 -4.27
C HIS A 36 9.23 -2.55 -4.05
N TYR A 37 8.31 -1.96 -4.82
CA TYR A 37 6.89 -2.26 -4.79
C TYR A 37 6.24 -2.06 -6.17
N GLN A 38 5.04 -2.59 -6.31
CA GLN A 38 4.13 -2.31 -7.42
C GLN A 38 2.88 -1.64 -6.86
N THR A 39 2.26 -0.74 -7.62
CA THR A 39 1.04 -0.03 -7.21
C THR A 39 -0.15 -0.53 -7.99
N GLN A 40 -1.33 -0.52 -7.37
CA GLN A 40 -2.61 -0.81 -8.02
C GLN A 40 -2.60 -2.14 -8.80
N VAL A 41 -2.01 -3.18 -8.21
CA VAL A 41 -1.98 -4.50 -8.83
C VAL A 41 -3.37 -5.13 -8.74
N GLU A 42 -3.96 -5.41 -9.91
CA GLU A 42 -5.18 -6.22 -10.00
C GLU A 42 -4.89 -7.62 -9.49
N ILE A 43 -5.58 -8.00 -8.42
CA ILE A 43 -5.65 -9.37 -7.92
C ILE A 43 -7.08 -9.88 -8.13
N PRO A 44 -7.33 -11.19 -8.18
CA PRO A 44 -8.60 -11.77 -8.70
C PRO A 44 -9.91 -11.30 -8.06
N VAL A 45 -9.85 -10.48 -7.01
CA VAL A 45 -10.99 -10.02 -6.21
C VAL A 45 -10.90 -8.54 -5.80
N THR A 46 -9.79 -7.83 -6.04
CA THR A 46 -9.62 -6.41 -5.67
C THR A 46 -8.36 -5.82 -6.32
N THR A 47 -8.10 -4.54 -6.09
CA THR A 47 -6.86 -3.86 -6.46
C THR A 47 -6.11 -3.50 -5.19
N ALA A 48 -4.85 -3.89 -5.07
CA ALA A 48 -4.03 -3.54 -3.90
C ALA A 48 -3.29 -2.21 -4.13
N ASP A 49 -3.30 -1.31 -3.15
CA ASP A 49 -2.61 0.00 -3.26
C ASP A 49 -1.11 -0.18 -3.40
N PHE A 50 -0.53 -1.05 -2.56
CA PHE A 50 0.85 -1.50 -2.71
C PHE A 50 0.94 -3.03 -2.69
N TYR A 51 1.71 -3.56 -3.63
CA TYR A 51 2.04 -4.96 -3.79
C TYR A 51 3.56 -5.12 -3.66
N PHE A 52 3.99 -5.93 -2.70
CA PHE A 52 5.39 -6.23 -2.46
C PHE A 52 5.67 -7.68 -2.86
N PRO A 53 6.40 -7.94 -3.96
CA PRO A 53 6.80 -9.29 -4.37
C PRO A 53 7.91 -9.79 -3.44
N LEU A 54 7.53 -10.41 -2.32
CA LEU A 54 8.47 -11.09 -1.43
C LEU A 54 8.71 -12.53 -1.88
N ASP A 55 9.89 -13.07 -1.63
CA ASP A 55 10.31 -14.40 -2.10
C ASP A 55 9.42 -15.54 -1.58
N THR A 56 8.85 -15.39 -0.39
CA THR A 56 8.00 -16.43 0.22
C THR A 56 6.53 -16.26 -0.15
N ARG A 57 5.95 -15.12 0.22
CA ARG A 57 4.55 -14.78 -0.01
C ARG A 57 4.44 -13.27 -0.20
N PRO A 58 3.80 -12.79 -1.29
CA PRO A 58 3.65 -11.37 -1.50
C PRO A 58 2.85 -10.71 -0.38
N LEU A 59 3.25 -9.48 -0.05
CA LEU A 59 2.53 -8.61 0.90
C LEU A 59 1.67 -7.63 0.11
N LEU A 60 0.38 -7.62 0.42
CA LEU A 60 -0.61 -6.65 -0.05
C LEU A 60 -0.82 -5.62 1.04
N VAL A 61 -0.73 -4.34 0.69
CA VAL A 61 -1.04 -3.24 1.60
C VAL A 61 -2.22 -2.47 1.04
N PHE A 62 -3.24 -2.30 1.88
CA PHE A 62 -4.43 -1.50 1.60
C PHE A 62 -4.39 -0.24 2.49
N VAL A 63 -4.53 0.93 1.88
CA VAL A 63 -4.47 2.25 2.52
C VAL A 63 -5.87 2.85 2.52
N ASP A 64 -6.65 2.49 3.53
CA ASP A 64 -8.05 2.85 3.62
C ASP A 64 -8.23 4.20 4.34
N GLY A 65 -8.62 5.21 3.59
CA GLY A 65 -9.14 6.46 4.14
C GLY A 65 -10.53 6.26 4.75
N ARG A 66 -10.87 7.03 5.79
CA ARG A 66 -12.14 6.92 6.54
C ARG A 66 -13.41 7.36 5.78
N VAL A 67 -13.56 7.03 4.49
CA VAL A 67 -14.66 7.56 3.66
C VAL A 67 -15.86 6.63 3.49
N HIS A 68 -15.80 5.34 3.84
CA HIS A 68 -17.00 4.49 3.81
C HIS A 68 -17.16 3.63 5.07
N LEU A 69 -17.46 4.29 6.19
CA LEU A 69 -17.91 3.69 7.46
C LEU A 69 -19.34 3.10 7.37
N GLU A 70 -19.75 2.58 6.22
CA GLU A 70 -20.91 1.70 6.19
C GLU A 70 -20.44 0.33 6.70
N LYS A 71 -21.05 -0.15 7.80
CA LYS A 71 -20.73 -1.46 8.40
C LYS A 71 -20.76 -2.60 7.37
N SER A 72 -21.57 -2.47 6.33
CA SER A 72 -21.63 -3.39 5.19
C SER A 72 -20.34 -3.43 4.36
N GLN A 73 -19.69 -2.28 4.16
CA GLN A 73 -18.44 -2.21 3.41
C GLN A 73 -17.28 -2.79 4.22
N MET A 74 -17.21 -2.47 5.52
CA MET A 74 -16.19 -3.05 6.42
C MET A 74 -16.25 -4.58 6.47
N LEU A 75 -17.46 -5.16 6.48
CA LEU A 75 -17.63 -6.61 6.45
C LEU A 75 -17.17 -7.22 5.13
N LYS A 76 -17.47 -6.58 3.99
CA LYS A 76 -17.00 -7.01 2.67
C LYS A 76 -15.47 -6.93 2.58
N ASP A 77 -14.88 -5.86 3.09
CA ASP A 77 -13.44 -5.68 3.07
C ASP A 77 -12.74 -6.73 3.95
N GLU A 78 -13.29 -7.04 5.13
CA GLU A 78 -12.73 -8.10 5.98
C GLU A 78 -12.90 -9.50 5.37
N GLU A 79 -14.05 -9.81 4.76
CA GLU A 79 -14.24 -11.08 4.05
C GLU A 79 -13.25 -11.24 2.88
N LEU A 80 -13.08 -10.16 2.10
CA LEU A 80 -12.12 -10.07 1.02
C LEU A 80 -10.68 -10.29 1.52
N ARG A 81 -10.27 -9.61 2.59
CA ARG A 81 -8.93 -9.75 3.19
C ARG A 81 -8.72 -11.16 3.74
N SER A 82 -9.74 -11.73 4.38
CA SER A 82 -9.72 -13.12 4.85
C SER A 82 -9.55 -14.12 3.69
N LEU A 83 -10.20 -13.87 2.55
CA LEU A 83 -10.05 -14.69 1.34
C LEU A 83 -8.62 -14.59 0.76
N LEU A 84 -8.04 -13.39 0.72
CA LEU A 84 -6.66 -13.18 0.29
C LEU A 84 -5.66 -13.92 1.19
N ARG A 85 -5.84 -13.85 2.52
CA ARG A 85 -5.02 -14.60 3.47
C ARG A 85 -5.13 -16.11 3.26
N LYS A 86 -6.34 -16.64 3.00
CA LYS A 86 -6.58 -18.05 2.67
C LYS A 86 -5.90 -18.47 1.35
N ARG A 87 -5.79 -17.56 0.39
CA ARG A 87 -5.07 -17.78 -0.88
C ARG A 87 -3.54 -17.67 -0.75
N GLY A 88 -3.03 -17.41 0.45
CA GLY A 88 -1.59 -17.37 0.72
C GLY A 88 -0.97 -15.99 0.61
N TYR A 89 -1.75 -14.93 0.38
CA TYR A 89 -1.25 -13.57 0.45
C TYR A 89 -1.06 -13.13 1.91
N ARG A 90 -0.05 -12.29 2.15
CA ARG A 90 0.06 -11.52 3.40
C ARG A 90 -0.67 -10.20 3.19
N VAL A 91 -1.45 -9.76 4.16
CA VAL A 91 -2.31 -8.57 4.05
C VAL A 91 -2.05 -7.65 5.22
N LEU A 92 -1.67 -6.40 4.93
CA LEU A 92 -1.53 -5.31 5.88
C LEU A 92 -2.57 -4.23 5.56
N GLU A 93 -3.34 -3.84 6.57
CA GLU A 93 -4.38 -2.83 6.45
C GLU A 93 -3.94 -1.58 7.20
N LEU A 94 -3.90 -0.47 6.49
CA LEU A 94 -3.48 0.82 7.02
C LEU A 94 -4.68 1.75 6.98
N SER A 95 -5.22 2.08 8.15
CA SER A 95 -6.36 2.99 8.26
C SER A 95 -5.93 4.39 8.71
N TYR A 96 -6.53 5.42 8.12
CA TYR A 96 -6.30 6.79 8.53
C TYR A 96 -7.55 7.67 8.44
N ASN A 97 -7.69 8.58 9.40
CA ASN A 97 -8.85 9.48 9.49
C ASN A 97 -8.69 10.74 8.63
N SER A 98 -7.46 11.25 8.56
CA SER A 98 -7.12 12.45 7.81
C SER A 98 -5.63 12.44 7.49
N TYR A 99 -5.25 13.16 6.43
CA TYR A 99 -3.85 13.34 6.09
C TYR A 99 -3.13 14.19 7.16
N SER A 100 -2.00 13.69 7.64
CA SER A 100 -0.99 14.48 8.36
C SER A 100 0.37 13.84 8.15
N ASP A 101 1.44 14.64 8.15
CA ASP A 101 2.81 14.14 7.95
C ASP A 101 3.18 13.13 9.05
N LYS A 102 2.73 13.37 10.28
CA LYS A 102 2.88 12.42 11.39
C LYS A 102 2.21 11.08 11.07
N LYS A 103 0.97 11.08 10.59
CA LYS A 103 0.26 9.84 10.26
C LYS A 103 0.89 9.13 9.08
N ARG A 104 1.34 9.86 8.05
CA ARG A 104 2.13 9.29 6.95
C ARG A 104 3.37 8.56 7.48
N ASP A 105 4.11 9.19 8.40
CA ASP A 105 5.32 8.59 8.95
C ASP A 105 5.02 7.34 9.80
N GLU A 106 3.93 7.36 10.59
CA GLU A 106 3.44 6.18 11.31
C GLU A 106 3.11 5.02 10.34
N LEU A 107 2.31 5.29 9.30
CA LEU A 107 1.91 4.29 8.32
C LEU A 107 3.12 3.74 7.55
N HIS A 108 4.09 4.60 7.24
CA HIS A 108 5.34 4.20 6.60
C HIS A 108 6.13 3.22 7.47
N GLU A 109 6.27 3.51 8.77
CA GLU A 109 6.94 2.62 9.71
C GLU A 109 6.16 1.31 9.92
N GLU A 110 4.83 1.33 9.85
CA GLU A 110 4.01 0.10 9.86
C GLU A 110 4.33 -0.79 8.65
N ILE A 111 4.46 -0.23 7.44
CA ILE A 111 4.87 -0.97 6.24
C ILE A 111 6.26 -1.56 6.44
N ARG A 112 7.24 -0.76 6.88
CA ARG A 112 8.62 -1.22 7.12
C ARG A 112 8.70 -2.31 8.17
N SER A 113 8.01 -2.14 9.29
CA SER A 113 7.93 -3.14 10.35
C SER A 113 7.25 -4.43 9.87
N GLY A 114 6.24 -4.30 9.01
CA GLY A 114 5.63 -5.41 8.30
C GLY A 114 6.68 -6.16 7.49
N LEU A 115 7.32 -5.50 6.52
CA LEU A 115 8.35 -6.08 5.67
C LEU A 115 9.48 -6.74 6.46
N ALA A 116 9.99 -6.09 7.53
CA ALA A 116 11.04 -6.64 8.37
C ALA A 116 10.63 -7.95 9.07
N ARG A 117 9.40 -8.02 9.60
CA ARG A 117 8.83 -9.24 10.19
C ARG A 117 8.63 -10.37 9.18
N LEU A 118 8.55 -10.03 7.90
CA LEU A 118 8.34 -11.01 6.83
C LEU A 118 9.65 -11.52 6.21
N ALA A 119 10.75 -10.79 6.41
CA ALA A 119 12.09 -11.12 5.96
C ALA A 119 12.90 -11.94 6.97
N SER A 120 12.48 -11.95 8.25
CA SER A 120 13.02 -12.80 9.33
C SER A 120 12.44 -14.21 9.30
#